data_AF-A0A962GPR9-F1
#
_entry.id   AF-A0A962GPR9-F1
#
_cell.length_a   1.000
_cell.length_b   1.000
_cell.length_c   1.000
_cell.angle_alpha   90.00
_cell.angle_beta   90.00
_cell.angle_gamma   90.00
#
_symmetry.space_group_name_H-M   'P 1'
#
loop_
_entity.id
_entity.type
_entity.pdbx_description
1 polymer ?
#
loop_
_entity_poly.entity_id
_entity_poly.type
_entity_poly.pdbx_seq_one_letter_code
_entity_poly.pdbx_strand_id
1 'polypeptide(L)'
;MTDYPVQRPAASQDATESNQDINNALREMIAVVLALQSIYEMETEILKSQDGKAFLEFQDRKSDAARAYQSAISTLILRKEEVKAADSALREELKATQNQFSKVIQANMNHLNRMRKCTEKLGQTMRNAAIRAAQEKSTFSYGENGKLKPSANMRRVSSGISETA
;
A
#
# COMPACT_ATOMS: atom_id res chain seq x y z
N MET A 1 28.33 6.83 -71.85
CA MET A 1 27.95 7.70 -70.71
C MET A 1 26.52 7.36 -70.35
N THR A 2 26.34 6.48 -69.36
CA THR A 2 25.03 6.10 -68.82
C THR A 2 24.99 6.57 -67.38
N ASP A 3 24.22 7.62 -67.15
CA ASP A 3 23.88 8.18 -65.85
C ASP A 3 23.12 7.12 -65.03
N TYR A 4 23.65 6.76 -63.86
CA TYR A 4 22.92 5.99 -62.86
C TYR A 4 22.29 6.96 -61.86
N PRO A 5 20.99 6.89 -61.59
CA PRO A 5 20.38 7.71 -60.55
C PRO A 5 20.82 7.20 -59.18
N VAL A 6 21.52 8.04 -58.43
CA VAL A 6 21.88 7.81 -57.03
C VAL A 6 20.61 7.83 -56.19
N GLN A 7 20.08 6.66 -55.84
CA GLN A 7 19.07 6.52 -54.79
C GLN A 7 19.69 6.89 -53.44
N ARG A 8 19.23 8.01 -52.85
CA ARG A 8 19.49 8.35 -51.45
C ARG A 8 18.82 7.31 -50.53
N PRO A 9 19.48 6.89 -49.44
CA PRO A 9 18.92 5.89 -48.54
C PRO A 9 17.80 6.48 -47.66
N ALA A 10 16.66 5.80 -47.61
CA ALA A 10 15.48 6.12 -46.78
C ALA A 10 15.67 5.82 -45.27
N ALA A 11 16.87 5.43 -44.84
CA ALA A 11 17.11 4.87 -43.51
C ALA A 11 17.12 5.88 -42.34
N SER A 12 17.14 7.20 -42.61
CA SER A 12 17.25 8.23 -41.58
C SER A 12 15.92 8.73 -41.02
N GLN A 13 14.79 8.50 -41.69
CA GLN A 13 13.48 8.96 -41.21
C GLN A 13 12.90 8.02 -40.14
N ASP A 14 12.92 6.70 -40.38
CA ASP A 14 12.35 5.69 -39.47
C ASP A 14 12.98 5.68 -38.07
N ALA A 15 14.30 5.88 -37.98
CA ALA A 15 15.01 5.89 -36.69
C ALA A 15 14.70 7.13 -35.84
N THR A 16 14.37 8.26 -36.48
CA THR A 16 14.09 9.50 -35.78
C THR A 16 12.65 9.50 -35.24
N GLU A 17 11.71 8.96 -36.03
CA GLU A 17 10.32 8.79 -35.62
C GLU A 17 10.17 7.77 -34.47
N SER A 18 10.86 6.63 -34.56
CA SER A 18 10.88 5.64 -33.46
C SER A 18 11.46 6.20 -32.16
N ASN A 19 12.51 7.05 -32.24
CA ASN A 19 13.11 7.66 -31.05
C ASN A 19 12.21 8.74 -30.44
N GLN A 20 11.49 9.51 -31.25
CA GLN A 20 10.47 10.44 -30.74
C GLN A 20 9.32 9.71 -30.04
N ASP A 21 8.85 8.61 -30.63
CA ASP A 21 7.79 7.78 -30.07
C ASP A 21 8.18 7.14 -28.72
N ILE A 22 9.40 6.58 -28.60
CA ILE A 22 9.86 6.03 -27.32
C ILE A 22 10.07 7.11 -26.25
N ASN A 23 10.55 8.29 -26.62
CA ASN A 23 10.69 9.40 -25.67
C ASN A 23 9.33 9.91 -25.17
N ASN A 24 8.31 9.90 -26.03
CA ASN A 24 6.93 10.20 -25.62
C ASN A 24 6.39 9.13 -24.66
N ALA A 25 6.62 7.85 -24.94
CA ALA A 25 6.24 6.75 -24.05
C ALA A 25 6.93 6.84 -22.68
N LEU A 26 8.21 7.25 -22.63
CA LEU A 26 8.93 7.48 -21.38
C LEU A 26 8.33 8.64 -20.57
N ARG A 27 7.97 9.75 -21.24
CA ARG A 27 7.30 10.90 -20.59
C ARG A 27 5.92 10.53 -20.06
N GLU A 28 5.16 9.77 -20.83
CA GLU A 28 3.86 9.25 -20.39
C GLU A 28 4.02 8.36 -19.16
N MET A 29 5.01 7.47 -19.15
CA MET A 29 5.31 6.65 -17.99
C MET A 29 5.68 7.49 -16.76
N ILE A 30 6.52 8.52 -16.92
CA ILE A 30 6.86 9.44 -15.82
C ILE A 30 5.58 10.11 -15.27
N ALA A 31 4.72 10.61 -16.15
CA ALA A 31 3.45 11.24 -15.75
C ALA A 31 2.54 10.27 -14.99
N VAL A 32 2.43 9.02 -15.46
CA VAL A 32 1.64 7.99 -14.80
C VAL A 32 2.21 7.62 -13.43
N VAL A 33 3.54 7.54 -13.28
CA VAL A 33 4.17 7.29 -11.96
C VAL A 33 3.90 8.44 -11.00
N LEU A 34 4.01 9.68 -11.46
CA LEU A 34 3.73 10.87 -10.64
C LEU A 34 2.26 10.94 -10.21
N ALA A 35 1.34 10.62 -11.12
CA ALA A 35 -0.09 10.55 -10.80
C ALA A 35 -0.37 9.46 -9.74
N LEU A 36 0.23 8.28 -9.91
CA LEU A 36 0.10 7.20 -8.93
C LEU A 36 0.73 7.57 -7.59
N GLN A 37 1.90 8.23 -7.58
CA GLN A 37 2.52 8.75 -6.37
C GLN A 37 1.58 9.70 -5.61
N SER A 38 0.99 10.67 -6.30
CA SER A 38 0.03 11.62 -5.71
C SER A 38 -1.17 10.90 -5.08
N ILE A 39 -1.64 9.82 -5.71
CA ILE A 39 -2.71 8.99 -5.15
C ILE A 39 -2.29 8.33 -3.84
N TYR A 40 -1.10 7.75 -3.76
CA TYR A 40 -0.61 7.15 -2.51
C TYR A 40 -0.32 8.17 -1.41
N GLU A 41 0.08 9.40 -1.76
CA GLU A 41 0.20 10.52 -0.83
C GLU A 41 -1.17 10.92 -0.28
N MET A 42 -2.18 11.08 -1.14
CA MET A 42 -3.55 11.40 -0.74
C MET A 42 -4.18 10.30 0.13
N GLU A 43 -3.97 9.03 -0.22
CA GLU A 43 -4.40 7.91 0.62
C GLU A 43 -3.73 7.95 1.99
N THR A 44 -2.45 8.34 2.06
CA THR A 44 -1.75 8.49 3.35
C THR A 44 -2.40 9.57 4.22
N GLU A 45 -2.84 10.69 3.64
CA GLU A 45 -3.56 11.73 4.36
C GLU A 45 -4.98 11.28 4.78
N ILE A 46 -5.67 10.52 3.94
CA ILE A 46 -6.96 9.90 4.31
C ILE A 46 -6.78 8.93 5.49
N LEU A 47 -5.76 8.08 5.44
CA LEU A 47 -5.44 7.15 6.54
C LEU A 47 -5.08 7.89 7.84
N LYS A 48 -4.40 9.03 7.75
CA LYS A 48 -4.09 9.89 8.91
C LYS A 48 -5.33 10.55 9.50
N SER A 49 -6.25 11.00 8.66
CA SER A 49 -7.53 11.61 9.09
C SER A 49 -8.56 10.60 9.60
N GLN A 50 -8.29 9.29 9.45
CA GLN A 50 -9.18 8.20 9.88
C GLN A 50 -10.56 8.22 9.19
N ASP A 51 -10.68 8.88 8.04
CA ASP A 51 -11.92 8.91 7.27
C ASP A 51 -12.08 7.62 6.45
N GLY A 52 -12.77 6.64 7.04
CA GLY A 52 -13.03 5.35 6.40
C GLY A 52 -13.92 5.44 5.16
N LYS A 53 -14.80 6.45 5.06
CA LYS A 53 -15.66 6.62 3.90
C LYS A 53 -14.86 7.16 2.72
N ALA A 54 -14.08 8.22 2.95
CA ALA A 54 -13.16 8.74 1.95
C ALA A 54 -12.15 7.68 1.51
N PHE A 55 -11.68 6.82 2.43
CA PHE A 55 -10.77 5.72 2.08
C PHE A 55 -11.39 4.72 1.11
N LEU A 56 -12.66 4.35 1.29
CA LEU A 56 -13.36 3.42 0.41
C LEU A 56 -13.64 4.05 -0.96
N GLU A 57 -14.13 5.29 -1.00
CA GLU A 57 -14.38 6.03 -2.25
C GLU A 57 -13.09 6.26 -3.05
N PHE A 58 -11.95 6.31 -2.36
CA PHE A 58 -10.64 6.50 -2.98
C PHE A 58 -10.06 5.24 -3.65
N GLN A 59 -10.59 4.05 -3.35
CA GLN A 59 -10.03 2.79 -3.89
C GLN A 59 -10.22 2.64 -5.40
N ASP A 60 -11.33 3.11 -5.95
CA ASP A 60 -11.60 3.02 -7.40
C ASP A 60 -10.56 3.84 -8.18
N ARG A 61 -10.30 5.08 -7.74
CA ARG A 61 -9.27 5.95 -8.32
C ARG A 61 -7.87 5.33 -8.26
N LYS A 62 -7.55 4.65 -7.16
CA LYS A 62 -6.29 3.93 -7.00
C LYS A 62 -6.19 2.72 -7.93
N SER A 63 -7.29 1.99 -8.12
CA SER A 63 -7.35 0.86 -9.05
C SER A 63 -7.11 1.29 -10.50
N ASP A 64 -7.77 2.37 -10.94
CA ASP A 64 -7.63 2.90 -12.29
C ASP A 64 -6.22 3.39 -12.57
N ALA A 65 -5.61 4.12 -11.63
CA ALA A 65 -4.23 4.56 -11.77
C ALA A 65 -3.21 3.40 -11.76
N ALA A 66 -3.47 2.35 -10.97
CA ALA A 66 -2.64 1.15 -10.98
C ALA A 66 -2.72 0.41 -12.32
N ARG A 67 -3.90 0.35 -12.95
CA ARG A 67 -4.08 -0.21 -14.30
C ARG A 67 -3.35 0.61 -15.35
N ALA A 68 -3.43 1.94 -15.29
CA ALA A 68 -2.70 2.83 -16.18
C ALA A 68 -1.18 2.61 -16.07
N TYR A 69 -0.67 2.51 -14.84
CA TYR A 69 0.74 2.19 -14.58
C TYR A 69 1.13 0.83 -15.15
N GLN A 70 0.32 -0.21 -14.93
CA GLN A 70 0.55 -1.54 -15.47
C GLN A 70 0.62 -1.52 -17.00
N SER A 71 -0.31 -0.83 -17.65
CA SER A 71 -0.34 -0.72 -19.11
C SER A 71 0.93 -0.02 -19.64
N ALA A 72 1.28 1.13 -19.05
CA ALA A 72 2.45 1.91 -19.47
C ALA A 72 3.76 1.14 -19.28
N ILE A 73 3.94 0.44 -18.16
CA ILE A 73 5.16 -0.36 -17.91
C ILE A 73 5.22 -1.57 -18.84
N SER A 74 4.08 -2.23 -19.13
CA SER A 74 4.04 -3.36 -20.06
C SER A 74 4.50 -2.93 -21.46
N THR A 75 4.06 -1.77 -21.95
CA THR A 75 4.51 -1.21 -23.23
C THR A 75 6.02 -0.96 -23.24
N LEU A 76 6.57 -0.37 -22.17
CA LEU A 76 8.01 -0.10 -22.08
C LEU A 76 8.85 -1.38 -21.99
N ILE A 77 8.36 -2.42 -21.31
CA ILE A 77 9.04 -3.72 -21.22
C ILE A 77 9.15 -4.38 -22.60
N LEU A 78 8.08 -4.31 -23.41
CA LEU A 78 8.08 -4.83 -24.78
C LEU A 78 9.09 -4.09 -25.67
N ARG A 79 9.32 -2.80 -25.40
CA ARG A 79 10.22 -1.92 -26.16
C ARG A 79 11.57 -1.69 -25.47
N LYS A 80 12.02 -2.61 -24.61
CA LYS A 80 13.22 -2.44 -23.77
C LYS A 80 14.50 -2.04 -24.53
N GLU A 81 14.67 -2.51 -25.77
CA GLU A 81 15.87 -2.20 -26.57
C GLU A 81 15.80 -0.78 -27.14
N GLU A 82 14.62 -0.32 -27.54
CA GLU A 82 14.38 1.08 -27.94
C GLU A 82 14.56 2.02 -26.75
N VAL A 83 14.13 1.61 -25.55
CA VAL A 83 14.36 2.38 -24.32
C VAL A 83 15.85 2.61 -24.08
N LYS A 84 16.74 1.65 -24.39
CA LYS A 84 18.19 1.85 -24.22
C LYS A 84 18.76 2.92 -25.15
N ALA A 85 18.15 3.08 -26.33
CA ALA A 85 18.51 4.07 -27.34
C ALA A 85 17.82 5.43 -27.13
N ALA A 86 16.87 5.52 -26.20
CA ALA A 86 16.19 6.74 -25.83
C ALA A 86 17.09 7.74 -25.08
N ASP A 87 16.58 8.96 -24.94
CA ASP A 87 17.27 10.05 -24.25
C ASP A 87 17.74 9.60 -22.84
N SER A 88 19.02 9.82 -22.55
CA SER A 88 19.61 9.48 -21.25
C SER A 88 18.98 10.27 -20.10
N ALA A 89 18.63 11.53 -20.32
CA ALA A 89 18.00 12.37 -19.30
C ALA A 89 16.62 11.83 -18.91
N LEU A 90 15.80 11.42 -19.90
CA LEU A 90 14.48 10.85 -19.63
C LEU A 90 14.57 9.50 -18.90
N ARG A 91 15.58 8.68 -19.21
CA ARG A 91 15.81 7.44 -18.47
C ARG A 91 16.23 7.67 -17.03
N GLU A 92 17.11 8.64 -16.79
CA GLU A 92 17.53 9.03 -15.45
C GLU A 92 16.37 9.60 -14.65
N GLU A 93 15.54 10.44 -15.27
CA GLU A 93 14.32 10.99 -14.68
C GLU A 93 13.33 9.89 -14.32
N LEU A 94 13.06 8.94 -15.22
CA LEU A 94 12.19 7.80 -14.93
C LEU A 94 12.71 6.99 -13.75
N LYS A 95 14.02 6.73 -13.68
CA LYS A 95 14.65 6.01 -12.58
C LYS A 95 14.53 6.77 -11.25
N ALA A 96 14.76 8.09 -11.27
CA ALA A 96 14.60 8.95 -10.10
C ALA A 96 13.14 8.93 -9.60
N THR A 97 12.18 9.07 -10.52
CA THR A 97 10.75 9.05 -10.23
C THR A 97 10.31 7.70 -9.65
N GLN A 98 10.78 6.56 -10.20
CA GLN A 98 10.50 5.24 -9.63
C GLN A 98 11.08 5.04 -8.23
N ASN A 99 12.29 5.54 -7.99
CA ASN A 99 12.92 5.48 -6.66
C ASN A 99 12.12 6.31 -5.64
N GLN A 100 11.66 7.49 -6.03
CA GLN A 100 10.84 8.34 -5.17
C GLN A 100 9.48 7.69 -4.88
N PHE A 101 8.83 7.16 -5.92
CA PHE A 101 7.58 6.43 -5.78
C PHE A 101 7.68 5.24 -4.83
N SER A 102 8.78 4.48 -4.89
CA SER A 102 9.04 3.36 -3.98
C SER A 102 9.06 3.78 -2.51
N LYS A 103 9.61 4.97 -2.20
CA LYS A 103 9.60 5.50 -0.83
C LYS A 103 8.18 5.84 -0.37
N VAL A 104 7.37 6.43 -1.25
CA VAL A 104 5.97 6.77 -0.95
C VAL A 104 5.14 5.51 -0.67
N ILE A 105 5.29 4.45 -1.47
CA ILE A 105 4.63 3.16 -1.22
C ILE A 105 5.03 2.60 0.15
N GLN A 106 6.33 2.62 0.47
CA GLN A 106 6.79 2.11 1.77
C GLN A 106 6.18 2.88 2.94
N ALA A 107 6.08 4.21 2.84
CA ALA A 107 5.43 5.03 3.84
C ALA A 107 3.95 4.67 3.99
N ASN A 108 3.21 4.57 2.87
CA ASN A 108 1.80 4.19 2.86
C ASN A 108 1.56 2.78 3.47
N MET A 109 2.40 1.80 3.13
CA MET A 109 2.35 0.46 3.72
C MET A 109 2.56 0.47 5.23
N ASN A 110 3.43 1.34 5.75
CA ASN A 110 3.62 1.51 7.18
C ASN A 110 2.34 2.05 7.86
N HIS A 111 1.62 2.98 7.22
CA HIS A 111 0.35 3.49 7.74
C HIS A 111 -0.76 2.43 7.76
N LEU A 112 -0.91 1.64 6.69
CA LEU A 112 -1.86 0.53 6.65
C LEU A 112 -1.55 -0.53 7.72
N ASN A 113 -0.26 -0.86 7.92
CA ASN A 113 0.15 -1.79 8.97
C ASN A 113 -0.15 -1.26 10.39
N ARG A 114 0.00 0.04 10.62
CA ARG A 114 -0.39 0.67 11.90
C ARG A 114 -1.89 0.58 12.11
N MET A 115 -2.69 0.91 11.09
CA MET A 115 -4.15 0.80 11.17
C MET A 115 -4.60 -0.63 11.49
N ARG A 116 -4.07 -1.63 10.77
CA ARG A 116 -4.34 -3.04 11.04
C ARG A 116 -4.09 -3.41 12.51
N LYS A 117 -2.94 -3.03 13.07
CA LYS A 117 -2.61 -3.29 14.48
C LYS A 117 -3.57 -2.59 15.46
N CYS A 118 -4.00 -1.37 15.16
CA CYS A 118 -5.00 -0.67 15.97
C CYS A 118 -6.36 -1.38 15.93
N THR A 119 -6.80 -1.84 14.76
CA THR A 119 -8.05 -2.59 14.60
C THR A 119 -8.00 -3.94 15.32
N GLU A 120 -6.89 -4.66 15.26
CA GLU A 120 -6.68 -5.91 16.02
C GLU A 120 -6.80 -5.67 17.54
N LYS A 121 -6.15 -4.61 18.06
CA LYS A 121 -6.26 -4.21 19.47
C LYS A 121 -7.68 -3.80 19.87
N LEU A 122 -8.38 -3.08 19.00
CA LEU A 122 -9.77 -2.69 19.22
C LEU A 122 -10.66 -3.94 19.30
N GLY A 123 -10.52 -4.87 18.35
CA GLY A 123 -11.24 -6.15 18.36
C GLY A 123 -10.98 -6.97 19.61
N GLN A 124 -9.72 -7.03 20.07
CA GLN A 124 -9.37 -7.72 21.31
C GLN A 124 -10.02 -7.04 22.53
N THR A 125 -10.03 -5.71 22.57
CA THR A 125 -10.67 -4.93 23.64
C THR A 125 -12.18 -5.16 23.66
N MET A 126 -12.84 -5.12 22.49
CA MET A 126 -14.28 -5.40 22.36
C MET A 126 -14.62 -6.82 22.81
N ARG A 127 -13.84 -7.82 22.39
CA ARG A 127 -13.99 -9.21 22.84
C ARG A 127 -13.84 -9.32 24.35
N ASN A 128 -12.80 -8.71 24.92
CA ASN A 128 -12.57 -8.73 26.37
C ASN A 128 -13.70 -8.05 27.14
N ALA A 129 -14.22 -6.92 26.64
CA ALA A 129 -15.36 -6.22 27.23
C ALA A 129 -16.65 -7.06 27.15
N ALA A 130 -16.90 -7.72 26.02
CA ALA A 130 -18.05 -8.62 25.86
C ALA A 130 -17.95 -9.83 26.80
N ILE A 131 -16.77 -10.43 26.96
CA ILE A 131 -16.53 -11.51 27.92
C ILE A 131 -16.79 -11.03 29.35
N ARG A 132 -16.28 -9.86 29.74
CA ARG A 132 -16.51 -9.29 31.08
C ARG A 132 -17.99 -9.02 31.33
N ALA A 133 -18.69 -8.40 30.39
CA ALA A 133 -20.12 -8.13 30.50
C ALA A 133 -20.96 -9.43 30.58
N ALA A 134 -20.58 -10.48 29.85
CA ALA A 134 -21.21 -11.79 29.93
C ALA A 134 -20.95 -12.46 31.29
N GLN A 135 -19.72 -12.37 31.82
CA GLN A 135 -19.36 -12.87 33.14
C GLN A 135 -20.11 -12.14 34.26
N GLU A 136 -20.20 -10.80 34.19
CA GLU A 136 -20.99 -9.99 35.14
C GLU A 136 -22.46 -10.40 35.14
N LYS A 137 -23.06 -10.61 33.96
CA LYS A 137 -24.44 -11.11 33.83
C LYS A 137 -24.62 -12.54 34.32
N SER A 138 -23.66 -13.44 34.11
CA SER A 138 -23.75 -14.83 34.60
C SER A 138 -23.53 -14.95 36.11
N THR A 139 -22.82 -13.99 36.71
CA THR A 139 -22.54 -13.96 38.16
C THR A 139 -23.78 -13.57 38.98
N PHE A 140 -24.77 -12.92 38.36
CA PHE A 140 -26.10 -12.66 38.92
C PHE A 140 -27.10 -13.80 38.62
N SER A 141 -26.69 -15.06 38.76
CA SER A 141 -27.66 -16.15 38.83
C SER A 141 -28.25 -16.18 40.24
N TYR A 142 -29.41 -15.55 40.43
CA TYR A 142 -30.28 -15.80 41.58
C TYR A 142 -30.61 -17.29 41.59
N GLY A 143 -30.02 -18.04 42.53
CA GLY A 143 -30.51 -19.37 42.84
C GLY A 143 -31.94 -19.26 43.35
N GLU A 144 -32.77 -20.24 43.00
CA GLU A 144 -34.22 -20.35 43.30
C GLU A 144 -34.61 -20.20 44.79
N ASN A 145 -33.63 -20.05 45.70
CA ASN A 145 -33.81 -19.86 47.14
C ASN A 145 -33.17 -18.59 47.73
N GLY A 146 -32.85 -17.57 46.92
CA GLY A 146 -32.58 -16.20 47.41
C GLY A 146 -31.39 -16.02 48.37
N LYS A 147 -30.47 -16.98 48.47
CA LYS A 147 -29.25 -16.86 49.30
C LYS A 147 -28.02 -16.74 48.40
N LEU A 148 -27.34 -15.60 48.49
CA LEU A 148 -26.02 -15.38 47.91
C LEU A 148 -25.06 -16.43 48.50
N LYS A 149 -24.49 -17.30 47.65
CA LYS A 149 -23.39 -18.16 48.08
C LYS A 149 -22.14 -17.27 48.25
N PRO A 150 -21.49 -17.24 49.43
CA PRO A 150 -20.22 -16.57 49.56
C PRO A 150 -19.21 -17.33 48.70
N SER A 151 -18.48 -16.58 47.90
CA SER A 151 -17.42 -17.02 47.00
C SER A 151 -16.43 -17.97 47.69
N ALA A 152 -16.59 -19.28 47.46
CA ALA A 152 -15.66 -20.33 47.86
C ALA A 152 -14.43 -20.37 46.94
N ASN A 153 -13.75 -19.23 46.78
CA ASN A 153 -12.44 -19.14 46.13
C ASN A 153 -11.55 -18.12 46.86
N MET A 154 -11.47 -18.26 48.19
CA MET A 154 -10.31 -17.81 48.93
C MET A 154 -9.19 -18.82 48.64
N ARG A 155 -8.45 -18.64 47.54
CA ARG A 155 -7.15 -19.30 47.36
C ARG A 155 -6.28 -18.88 48.54
N ARG A 156 -6.09 -19.77 49.52
CA ARG A 156 -5.02 -19.67 50.51
C ARG A 156 -3.70 -19.62 49.74
N VAL A 157 -3.14 -18.44 49.59
CA VAL A 157 -1.74 -18.27 49.21
C VAL A 157 -0.94 -18.62 50.47
N SER A 158 -0.37 -19.82 50.48
CA SER A 158 0.59 -20.24 51.50
C SER A 158 1.88 -19.47 51.28
N SER A 159 2.10 -18.39 52.03
CA SER A 159 3.39 -17.72 52.15
C SER A 159 4.34 -18.61 52.94
N GLY A 160 5.19 -19.36 52.25
CA GLY A 160 6.32 -20.06 52.85
C GLY A 160 7.36 -19.05 53.33
N ILE A 161 7.38 -18.82 54.64
CA ILE A 161 8.47 -18.15 55.34
C ILE A 161 9.62 -19.14 55.41
N SER A 162 10.72 -18.82 54.74
CA SER A 162 11.98 -19.54 54.84
C SER A 162 12.79 -18.89 55.95
N GLU A 163 12.71 -19.41 57.16
CA GLU A 163 13.60 -19.09 58.29
C GLU A 163 14.17 -20.38 58.85
N THR A 164 15.44 -20.64 58.52
CA THR A 164 16.39 -21.48 59.28
C THR A 164 17.75 -20.85 59.02
N ALA A 165 18.27 -20.06 59.95
CA ALA A 165 19.11 -20.47 61.08
C ALA A 165 20.53 -20.83 60.64
#